data_AF-A0A6J8C4P1-F1
#
_entry.id   AF-A0A6J8C4P1-F1
#
_cell.length_a   1.000
_cell.length_b   1.000
_cell.length_c   1.000
_cell.angle_alpha   90.00
_cell.angle_beta   90.00
_cell.angle_gamma   90.00
#
_symmetry.space_group_name_H-M   'P 1'
#
loop_
_entity.id
_entity.type
_entity.pdbx_description
1 polymer ?
#
loop_
_entity_poly.entity_id
_entity_poly.type
_entity_poly.pdbx_seq_one_letter_code
_entity_poly.pdbx_strand_id
1 'polypeptide(L)'
;MSNRQKLLGVPEQLVQDVLTRWNSTQSMLSLLMEHRRTFTDILLVEKVIKKVDVDVFLPKDHECELMNDLSTVVMDLSDVTTYMCSEYSVSFSGVVPIVCGLLRTSSKVLDPDGVIIRKRKDVISDELNHRNQQFDMKTACSTPFIVSLIDTQYKKFSFLSKEERKKA
;
A
#
# COMPACT_ATOMS: atom_id res chain seq x y z
N MET A 1 10.14 -24.38 -13.97
CA MET A 1 10.60 -22.98 -13.86
C MET A 1 11.77 -22.78 -12.88
N SER A 2 11.92 -23.59 -11.81
CA SER A 2 13.03 -23.47 -10.84
C SER A 2 14.46 -23.52 -11.42
N ASN A 3 14.72 -24.33 -12.46
CA ASN A 3 16.09 -24.48 -12.98
C ASN A 3 16.69 -23.22 -13.65
N ARG A 4 15.88 -22.24 -14.07
CA ARG A 4 16.38 -21.01 -14.71
C ARG A 4 16.72 -19.90 -13.71
N GLN A 5 16.00 -19.81 -12.59
CA GLN A 5 16.24 -18.80 -11.55
C GLN A 5 17.58 -19.03 -10.85
N LYS A 6 17.93 -20.30 -10.57
CA LYS A 6 19.25 -20.70 -10.06
C LYS A 6 20.41 -20.30 -10.98
N LEU A 7 20.18 -20.28 -12.29
CA LEU A 7 21.21 -19.95 -13.28
C LEU A 7 21.52 -18.46 -13.35
N LEU A 8 20.60 -17.61 -12.89
CA LEU A 8 20.72 -16.14 -12.92
C LEU A 8 21.24 -15.56 -11.58
N GLY A 9 21.47 -16.41 -10.57
CA GLY A 9 21.97 -15.96 -9.25
C GLY A 9 20.99 -15.09 -8.45
N VAL A 10 19.72 -15.04 -8.87
CA VAL A 10 18.67 -14.23 -8.20
C VAL A 10 17.97 -15.11 -7.15
N PRO A 11 17.75 -14.61 -5.91
CA PRO A 11 17.05 -15.38 -4.88
C PRO A 11 15.65 -15.82 -5.37
N GLU A 12 15.37 -17.13 -5.29
CA GLU A 12 14.08 -17.74 -5.65
C GLU A 12 13.01 -17.39 -4.61
N GLN A 13 12.42 -16.19 -4.68
CA GLN A 13 11.15 -15.90 -4.01
C GLN A 13 10.23 -15.12 -4.94
N LEU A 14 9.56 -15.85 -5.85
CA LEU A 14 8.32 -15.32 -6.41
C LEU A 14 7.27 -15.44 -5.30
N VAL A 15 7.03 -14.35 -4.56
CA VAL A 15 5.92 -14.27 -3.63
C VAL A 15 4.65 -14.44 -4.45
N GLN A 16 4.04 -15.63 -4.40
CA GLN A 16 2.76 -15.85 -5.06
C GLN A 16 1.76 -14.82 -4.55
N ASP A 17 0.98 -14.25 -5.47
CA ASP A 17 -0.13 -13.38 -5.15
C ASP A 17 -1.21 -14.20 -4.44
N VAL A 18 -1.13 -14.27 -3.12
CA VAL A 18 -2.19 -14.81 -2.28
C VAL A 18 -3.27 -13.74 -2.23
N LEU A 19 -4.50 -14.10 -2.64
CA LEU A 19 -5.70 -13.26 -2.80
C LEU A 19 -6.01 -12.23 -1.68
N THR A 20 -5.31 -12.24 -0.56
CA THR A 20 -5.67 -11.54 0.68
C THR A 20 -4.65 -10.53 1.20
N ARG A 21 -3.50 -10.29 0.55
CA ARG A 21 -2.50 -9.33 1.11
C ARG A 21 -1.93 -8.34 0.10
N TRP A 22 -2.25 -7.07 0.31
CA TRP A 22 -1.70 -5.89 -0.36
C TRP A 22 -0.16 -5.85 -0.34
N ASN A 23 0.46 -6.48 0.67
CA ASN A 23 1.91 -6.62 0.79
C ASN A 23 2.53 -7.38 -0.40
N SER A 24 1.87 -8.44 -0.89
CA SER A 24 2.34 -9.19 -2.05
C SER A 24 2.30 -8.35 -3.31
N THR A 25 1.21 -7.60 -3.52
CA THR A 25 1.07 -6.67 -4.64
C THR A 25 2.13 -5.57 -4.61
N GLN A 26 2.37 -4.97 -3.43
CA GLN A 26 3.41 -3.95 -3.25
C GLN A 26 4.81 -4.50 -3.53
N SER A 27 5.12 -5.70 -3.01
CA SER A 27 6.42 -6.34 -3.22
C SER A 27 6.64 -6.67 -4.69
N MET A 28 5.60 -7.19 -5.37
CA MET A 28 5.66 -7.51 -6.79
C MET A 28 5.89 -6.25 -7.65
N LEU A 29 5.14 -5.18 -7.40
CA LEU A 29 5.31 -3.92 -8.14
C LEU A 29 6.70 -3.33 -7.90
N SER A 30 7.17 -3.32 -6.65
CA SER A 30 8.51 -2.79 -6.31
C SER A 30 9.62 -3.58 -6.98
N LEU A 31 9.57 -4.92 -6.91
CA LEU A 31 10.57 -5.80 -7.55
C LEU A 31 10.55 -5.69 -9.07
N LEU A 32 9.36 -5.59 -9.68
CA LEU A 32 9.21 -5.41 -11.13
C LEU A 32 9.87 -4.10 -11.59
N MET A 33 9.68 -3.02 -10.83
CA MET A 33 10.27 -1.72 -11.15
C MET A 33 11.77 -1.68 -10.91
N GLU A 34 12.26 -2.30 -9.83
CA GLU A 34 13.69 -2.46 -9.55
C GLU A 34 14.41 -3.23 -10.65
N HIS A 35 13.82 -4.34 -11.10
CA HIS A 35 14.41 -5.23 -12.11
C HIS A 35 13.94 -4.92 -13.54
N ARG A 36 13.33 -3.76 -13.79
CA ARG A 36 12.71 -3.39 -15.08
C ARG A 36 13.64 -3.69 -16.26
N ARG A 37 14.90 -3.28 -16.17
CA ARG A 37 15.90 -3.48 -17.24
C ARG A 37 16.18 -4.96 -17.49
N THR A 38 16.40 -5.72 -16.42
CA THR A 38 16.62 -7.17 -16.49
C THR A 38 15.42 -7.89 -17.11
N PHE A 39 14.19 -7.50 -16.74
CA PHE A 39 12.98 -8.02 -17.37
C PHE A 39 12.93 -7.66 -18.85
N THR A 40 13.14 -6.40 -19.21
CA THR A 40 13.16 -5.95 -20.60
C THR A 40 14.17 -6.73 -21.43
N ASP A 41 15.40 -6.87 -20.95
CA ASP A 41 16.48 -7.58 -21.64
C ASP A 41 16.12 -9.06 -21.86
N ILE A 42 15.52 -9.71 -20.86
CA ILE A 42 15.06 -11.11 -20.97
C ILE A 42 13.93 -11.25 -21.98
N LEU A 43 12.96 -10.33 -21.99
CA LEU A 43 11.81 -10.36 -22.91
C LEU A 43 12.23 -10.10 -24.37
N LEU A 44 13.29 -9.32 -24.58
CA LEU A 44 13.88 -9.07 -25.90
C LEU A 44 14.69 -10.26 -26.45
N VAL A 45 15.01 -11.26 -25.63
CA VAL A 45 15.66 -12.49 -26.12
C VAL A 45 14.64 -13.31 -26.92
N GLU A 46 14.89 -13.44 -28.22
CA GLU A 46 14.03 -14.14 -29.20
C GLU A 46 13.76 -15.62 -28.88
N LYS A 47 14.52 -16.22 -27.94
CA LYS A 47 14.29 -17.57 -27.40
C LYS A 47 13.15 -17.63 -26.36
N VAL A 48 12.70 -16.50 -25.84
CA VAL A 48 11.70 -16.42 -24.75
C VAL A 48 10.35 -15.97 -25.30
N ILE A 49 10.33 -14.99 -26.21
CA ILE A 49 9.10 -14.42 -26.79
C ILE A 49 9.30 -14.23 -28.29
N LYS A 50 8.29 -14.58 -29.10
CA LYS A 50 8.29 -14.26 -30.54
C LYS A 50 8.24 -12.74 -30.69
N LYS A 51 9.03 -12.15 -31.59
CA LYS A 51 9.09 -10.68 -31.79
C LYS A 51 7.72 -9.97 -31.89
N VAL A 52 6.68 -10.66 -32.36
CA VAL A 52 5.30 -10.15 -32.46
C VAL A 52 4.61 -9.94 -31.10
N ASP A 53 5.00 -10.69 -30.08
CA ASP A 53 4.35 -10.64 -28.76
C ASP A 53 5.11 -9.72 -27.78
N VAL A 54 6.31 -9.26 -28.12
CA VAL A 54 7.17 -8.44 -27.25
C VAL A 54 6.49 -7.13 -26.84
N ASP A 55 5.76 -6.50 -27.76
CA ASP A 55 4.99 -5.26 -27.51
C ASP A 55 3.77 -5.47 -26.60
N VAL A 56 3.34 -6.73 -26.39
CA VAL A 56 2.25 -7.09 -25.47
C VAL A 56 2.78 -7.30 -24.05
N PHE A 57 4.03 -7.78 -23.92
CA PHE A 57 4.62 -8.12 -22.62
C PHE A 57 5.46 -7.00 -22.01
N LEU A 58 5.99 -6.08 -22.82
CA LEU A 58 6.73 -4.93 -22.32
C LEU A 58 5.78 -3.81 -21.91
N PRO A 59 5.74 -3.43 -20.62
CA PRO A 59 4.96 -2.29 -20.20
C PRO A 59 5.49 -1.02 -20.85
N LYS A 60 4.58 -0.22 -21.39
CA LYS A 60 4.87 1.10 -21.96
C LYS A 60 5.24 2.07 -20.84
N ASP A 61 5.86 3.19 -21.19
CA ASP A 61 6.31 4.16 -20.18
C ASP A 61 5.19 4.66 -19.27
N HIS A 62 4.01 4.95 -19.84
CA HIS A 62 2.84 5.35 -19.04
C HIS A 62 2.31 4.25 -18.10
N GLU A 63 2.47 2.97 -18.48
CA GLU A 63 2.10 1.84 -17.62
C GLU A 63 3.12 1.68 -16.49
N CYS A 64 4.40 1.94 -16.76
CA CYS A 64 5.46 1.97 -15.76
C CYS A 64 5.25 3.10 -14.74
N GLU A 65 4.88 4.29 -15.21
CA GLU A 65 4.52 5.42 -14.34
C GLU A 65 3.31 5.06 -13.46
N LEU A 66 2.26 4.50 -14.05
CA LEU A 66 1.09 4.06 -13.31
C LEU A 66 1.42 2.98 -12.25
N MET A 67 2.31 2.03 -12.58
CA MET A 67 2.76 1.00 -11.64
C MET A 67 3.54 1.60 -10.46
N ASN A 68 4.40 2.60 -10.72
CA ASN A 68 5.12 3.32 -9.67
C ASN A 68 4.16 4.09 -8.75
N ASP A 69 3.21 4.82 -9.34
CA ASP A 69 2.23 5.59 -8.56
C ASP A 69 1.35 4.65 -7.73
N LEU A 70 0.91 3.53 -8.31
CA LEU A 70 0.14 2.52 -7.60
C LEU A 70 0.96 1.86 -6.48
N SER A 71 2.23 1.54 -6.73
CA SER A 71 3.13 0.99 -5.70
C SER A 71 3.22 1.93 -4.51
N THR A 72 3.34 3.23 -4.76
CA THR A 72 3.39 4.26 -3.71
C THR A 72 2.11 4.29 -2.87
N VAL A 73 0.94 4.23 -3.50
CA VAL A 73 -0.35 4.20 -2.77
C VAL A 73 -0.52 2.93 -1.93
N VAL A 74 -0.10 1.78 -2.46
CA VAL A 74 -0.23 0.49 -1.75
C VAL A 74 0.84 0.35 -0.66
N MET A 75 1.96 1.05 -0.76
CA MET A 75 3.04 1.06 0.23
C MET A 75 2.56 1.46 1.62
N ASP A 76 1.78 2.55 1.73
CA ASP A 76 1.22 3.00 3.01
C ASP A 76 0.38 1.92 3.69
N LEU A 77 -0.41 1.16 2.90
CA LEU A 77 -1.22 0.06 3.41
C LEU A 77 -0.36 -1.14 3.83
N SER A 78 0.70 -1.42 3.09
CA SER A 78 1.66 -2.49 3.40
C SER A 78 2.44 -2.20 4.68
N ASP A 79 2.91 -0.97 4.85
CA ASP A 79 3.66 -0.53 6.03
C ASP A 79 2.80 -0.57 7.28
N VAL A 80 1.57 -0.06 7.18
CA VAL A 80 0.60 -0.14 8.28
C VAL A 80 0.28 -1.60 8.61
N THR A 81 0.05 -2.44 7.61
CA THR A 81 -0.25 -3.86 7.84
C THR A 81 0.93 -4.55 8.53
N THR A 82 2.16 -4.28 8.09
CA THR A 82 3.37 -4.83 8.69
C THR A 82 3.55 -4.37 10.12
N TYR A 83 3.34 -3.07 10.38
CA TYR A 83 3.34 -2.53 11.74
C TYR A 83 2.29 -3.23 12.61
N MET A 84 1.03 -3.29 12.14
CA MET A 84 -0.12 -3.86 12.88
C MET A 84 -0.08 -5.38 13.04
N CYS A 85 0.71 -6.08 12.22
CA CYS A 85 0.96 -7.51 12.36
C CYS A 85 2.21 -7.83 13.19
N SER A 86 2.92 -6.83 13.72
CA SER A 86 4.07 -7.05 14.60
C SER A 86 3.62 -7.61 15.97
N GLU A 87 4.22 -8.72 16.39
CA GLU A 87 3.88 -9.40 17.65
C GLU A 87 4.24 -8.59 18.90
N TYR A 88 5.23 -7.69 18.81
CA TYR A 88 5.87 -7.08 19.98
C TYR A 88 5.58 -5.59 20.18
N SER A 89 4.95 -4.92 19.20
CA SER A 89 4.84 -3.45 19.18
C SER A 89 3.44 -2.90 18.94
N VAL A 90 2.43 -3.76 18.74
CA VAL A 90 1.08 -3.30 18.37
C VAL A 90 0.25 -3.08 19.61
N SER A 91 0.22 -1.84 20.07
CA SER A 91 -0.75 -1.40 21.05
C SER A 91 -2.08 -1.10 20.34
N PHE A 92 -3.19 -1.57 20.92
CA PHE A 92 -4.55 -1.28 20.44
C PHE A 92 -4.84 0.23 20.34
N SER A 93 -4.04 1.06 21.04
CA SER A 93 -4.04 2.52 20.99
C SER A 93 -3.51 3.11 19.69
N GLY A 94 -2.81 2.33 18.85
CA GLY A 94 -2.32 2.77 17.55
C GLY A 94 -3.37 2.72 16.46
N VAL A 95 -4.47 1.97 16.65
CA VAL A 95 -5.49 1.72 15.62
C VAL A 95 -6.11 3.03 15.12
N VAL A 96 -6.60 3.89 16.02
CA VAL A 96 -7.26 5.15 15.62
C VAL A 96 -6.27 6.12 14.96
N PRO A 97 -5.08 6.39 15.54
CA PRO A 97 -4.08 7.24 14.89
C PRO A 97 -3.71 6.78 13.48
N ILE A 98 -3.55 5.48 13.28
CA ILE A 98 -3.19 4.86 12.00
C ILE A 98 -4.31 5.01 10.98
N VAL A 99 -5.55 4.69 11.35
CA VAL A 99 -6.72 4.84 10.46
C VAL A 99 -6.89 6.31 10.05
N CYS A 100 -6.80 7.24 11.00
CA CYS A 100 -6.86 8.67 10.69
C CYS A 100 -5.71 9.13 9.79
N GLY A 101 -4.50 8.57 9.98
CA GLY A 101 -3.34 8.81 9.11
C GLY A 101 -3.60 8.35 7.69
N LEU A 102 -4.04 7.10 7.52
CA LEU A 102 -4.37 6.52 6.22
C LEU A 102 -5.45 7.31 5.49
N LEU A 103 -6.54 7.67 6.18
CA LEU A 103 -7.61 8.48 5.61
C LEU A 103 -7.12 9.86 5.14
N ARG A 104 -6.18 10.47 5.87
CA ARG A 104 -5.57 11.74 5.45
C ARG A 104 -4.69 11.57 4.23
N THR A 105 -3.93 10.48 4.14
CA THR A 105 -3.05 10.23 2.99
C THR A 105 -3.86 9.85 1.75
N SER A 106 -4.90 9.04 1.89
CA SER A 106 -5.80 8.66 0.81
C SER A 106 -6.69 9.83 0.34
N SER A 107 -7.16 10.69 1.25
CA SER A 107 -7.97 11.87 0.89
C SER A 107 -7.15 13.03 0.32
N LYS A 108 -5.82 13.00 0.47
CA LYS A 108 -4.94 13.99 -0.17
C LYS A 108 -4.81 13.67 -1.65
N VAL A 109 -5.59 14.39 -2.43
CA VAL A 109 -5.34 14.60 -3.85
C VAL A 109 -4.06 15.41 -3.98
N LEU A 110 -3.06 14.84 -4.64
CA LEU A 110 -1.88 15.57 -5.10
C LEU A 110 -2.09 15.98 -6.56
N ASP A 111 -1.62 17.17 -6.96
CA ASP A 111 -1.75 17.67 -8.33
C ASP A 111 -1.22 16.73 -9.44
N PRO A 112 -0.19 15.88 -9.24
CA PRO A 112 0.21 14.89 -10.24
C PRO A 112 -0.67 13.62 -10.25
N ASP A 113 -1.67 13.47 -9.39
CA ASP A 113 -2.46 12.23 -9.32
C ASP A 113 -3.31 12.04 -10.58
N GLY A 114 -2.91 11.06 -11.39
CA GLY A 114 -3.70 10.57 -12.52
C GLY A 114 -5.09 10.08 -12.10
N VAL A 115 -6.05 10.10 -13.03
CA VAL A 115 -7.46 9.73 -12.79
C VAL A 115 -7.61 8.35 -12.13
N ILE A 116 -6.77 7.40 -12.53
CA ILE A 116 -6.77 6.02 -12.01
C ILE A 116 -6.34 5.98 -10.54
N ILE A 117 -5.28 6.72 -10.19
CA ILE A 117 -4.74 6.78 -8.82
C ILE A 117 -5.72 7.44 -7.88
N ARG A 118 -6.36 8.52 -8.32
CA ARG A 118 -7.43 9.18 -7.57
C ARG A 118 -8.59 8.24 -7.28
N LYS A 119 -9.09 7.54 -8.30
CA LYS A 119 -10.16 6.55 -8.13
C LYS A 119 -9.77 5.44 -7.14
N ARG A 120 -8.50 5.02 -7.13
CA ARG A 120 -8.00 4.03 -6.17
C ARG A 120 -7.93 4.59 -4.75
N LYS A 121 -7.44 5.81 -4.58
CA LYS A 121 -7.46 6.54 -3.30
C LYS A 121 -8.87 6.73 -2.75
N ASP A 122 -9.84 7.02 -3.62
CA ASP A 122 -11.26 7.12 -3.25
C ASP A 122 -11.78 5.77 -2.74
N VAL A 123 -11.53 4.68 -3.49
CA VAL A 123 -11.92 3.32 -3.06
C VAL A 123 -11.28 2.93 -1.72
N ILE A 124 -10.01 3.26 -1.51
CA ILE A 124 -9.33 3.01 -0.22
C ILE A 124 -10.01 3.82 0.90
N SER A 125 -10.30 5.10 0.66
CA SER A 125 -10.95 5.97 1.64
C SER A 125 -12.35 5.47 1.99
N ASP A 126 -13.13 5.07 0.99
CA ASP A 126 -14.47 4.53 1.15
C ASP A 126 -14.45 3.22 1.94
N GLU A 127 -13.52 2.32 1.63
CA GLU A 127 -13.39 1.04 2.32
C GLU A 127 -12.91 1.22 3.76
N LEU A 128 -11.96 2.13 4.00
CA LEU A 128 -11.51 2.49 5.35
C LEU A 128 -12.66 3.11 6.15
N ASN A 129 -13.44 4.01 5.56
CA ASN A 129 -14.60 4.58 6.23
C ASN A 129 -15.65 3.51 6.51
N HIS A 130 -15.99 2.66 5.54
CA HIS A 130 -16.99 1.61 5.68
C HIS A 130 -16.63 0.61 6.79
N ARG A 131 -15.39 0.11 6.81
CA ARG A 131 -14.92 -0.83 7.85
C ARG A 131 -14.86 -0.18 9.22
N ASN A 132 -14.58 1.13 9.28
CA ASN A 132 -14.50 1.87 10.53
C ASN A 132 -15.83 2.55 10.93
N GLN A 133 -16.93 2.41 10.17
CA GLN A 133 -18.25 2.95 10.56
C GLN A 133 -18.75 2.42 11.90
N GLN A 134 -18.32 1.21 12.29
CA GLN A 134 -18.64 0.62 13.59
C GLN A 134 -17.91 1.31 14.75
N PHE A 135 -16.76 1.93 14.46
CA PHE A 135 -16.03 2.75 15.40
C PHE A 135 -16.46 4.19 15.14
N ASP A 136 -17.41 4.68 15.93
CA ASP A 136 -17.72 6.10 15.90
C ASP A 136 -16.49 6.88 16.39
N MET A 137 -15.62 7.28 15.46
CA MET A 137 -14.42 8.07 15.72
C MET A 137 -14.76 9.51 16.12
N LYS A 138 -16.04 9.91 16.02
CA LYS A 138 -16.54 11.24 16.42
C LYS A 138 -17.10 11.23 17.84
N THR A 139 -17.49 10.06 18.35
CA THR A 139 -18.01 9.91 19.71
C THR A 139 -16.96 9.30 20.62
N ALA A 140 -16.61 10.02 21.68
CA ALA A 140 -15.58 9.67 22.67
C ALA A 140 -15.84 8.36 23.47
N CYS A 141 -16.80 7.52 23.06
CA CYS A 141 -17.19 6.28 23.73
C CYS A 141 -16.69 4.99 23.03
N SER A 142 -16.03 5.06 21.87
CA SER A 142 -15.49 3.86 21.25
C SER A 142 -14.22 3.40 21.97
N THR A 143 -14.16 2.12 22.36
CA THR A 143 -13.01 1.49 23.04
C THR A 143 -11.66 1.81 22.36
N PRO A 144 -11.49 1.73 21.02
CA PRO A 144 -10.22 2.09 20.39
C PRO A 144 -9.88 3.57 20.53
N PHE A 145 -10.86 4.47 20.54
CA PHE A 145 -10.62 5.90 20.76
C PHE A 145 -10.12 6.15 22.18
N ILE A 146 -10.79 5.62 23.20
CA ILE A 146 -10.39 5.79 24.61
C ILE A 146 -8.98 5.24 24.86
N VAL A 147 -8.66 4.06 24.31
CA VAL A 147 -7.32 3.48 24.48
C VAL A 147 -6.26 4.33 23.78
N SER A 148 -6.57 4.93 22.63
CA SER A 148 -5.70 5.89 21.94
C SER A 148 -5.50 7.19 22.75
N LEU A 149 -6.52 7.63 23.49
CA LEU A 149 -6.44 8.81 24.36
C LEU A 149 -5.55 8.60 25.59
N ILE A 150 -5.65 7.41 26.20
CA ILE A 150 -4.91 7.07 27.41
C ILE A 150 -3.43 6.83 27.09
N ASP A 151 -3.10 6.46 25.85
CA ASP A 151 -1.73 6.25 25.45
C ASP A 151 -0.92 7.56 25.37
N THR A 152 0.14 7.60 26.17
CA THR A 152 1.10 8.70 26.24
C THR A 152 1.74 9.04 24.89
N GLN A 153 1.88 8.06 23.98
CA GLN A 153 2.45 8.26 22.64
C GLN A 153 1.56 9.16 21.77
N TYR A 154 0.24 9.12 21.96
CA TYR A 154 -0.73 9.82 21.14
C TYR A 154 -1.38 11.02 21.84
N LYS A 155 -0.93 11.37 23.05
CA LYS A 155 -1.42 12.49 23.87
C LYS A 155 -1.38 13.88 23.19
N LYS A 156 -0.61 14.05 22.11
CA LYS A 156 -0.60 15.27 21.29
C LYS A 156 -1.80 15.39 20.35
N PHE A 157 -2.66 14.37 20.28
CA PHE A 157 -3.83 14.30 19.40
C PHE A 157 -3.50 14.60 17.93
N SER A 158 -2.28 14.29 17.49
CA SER A 158 -1.77 14.62 16.15
C SER A 158 -2.67 14.06 15.04
N PHE A 159 -3.38 12.98 15.33
CA PHE A 159 -4.32 12.28 14.47
C PHE A 159 -5.72 12.92 14.36
N LEU A 160 -6.09 13.85 15.23
CA LEU A 160 -7.34 14.64 15.15
C LEU A 160 -7.13 15.94 14.37
N SER A 161 -8.19 16.42 13.71
CA SER A 161 -8.22 17.75 13.10
C SER A 161 -8.23 18.84 14.17
N LYS A 162 -7.87 20.08 13.81
CA LYS A 162 -7.82 21.20 14.78
C LYS A 162 -9.18 21.46 15.46
N GLU A 163 -10.28 21.16 14.78
CA GLU A 163 -11.63 21.35 15.31
C GLU A 163 -12.07 20.19 16.23
N GLU A 164 -11.63 18.97 15.95
CA GLU A 164 -11.88 17.81 16.83
C GLU A 164 -11.05 17.89 18.12
N ARG A 165 -9.82 18.41 18.06
CA ARG A 165 -8.98 18.65 19.26
C ARG A 165 -9.54 19.65 20.25
N LYS A 166 -10.41 20.57 19.81
CA LYS A 166 -11.06 21.54 20.71
C LYS A 166 -12.26 20.93 21.44
N LYS A 167 -12.77 19.79 20.97
CA LYS A 167 -13.96 19.11 21.50
C LYS A 167 -13.64 17.87 22.33
N ALA A 168 -12.44 17.30 22.16
CA ALA A 168 -11.89 16.21 22.97
C ALA A 168 -11.26 16.74 24.25
#